data_AF-A0AAN6PSV6-F1
#
_entry.id   AF-A0AAN6PSV6-F1
#
_cell.length_a   1.000
_cell.length_b   1.000
_cell.length_c   1.000
_cell.angle_alpha   90.00
_cell.angle_beta   90.00
_cell.angle_gamma   90.00
#
_symmetry.space_group_name_H-M   'P 1'
#
loop_
_entity.id
_entity.type
_entity.pdbx_description
1 polymer ?
#
loop_
_entity_poly.entity_id
_entity_poly.type
_entity_poly.pdbx_seq_one_letter_code
_entity_poly.pdbx_strand_id
1 'polypeptide(L)'
;MKRMVVQNPEDENRQSRSSTSSPSPPPAAETGPVERTRPRQNQSFPPDLMEILVPSLKVGAAAGACGVFTGAAAGIIRSAPTLFFSVIAGGQWFTLGTSYYATRLICLRHFGEGEQTPGDKVKASTVAGGVAGTMGGLLRGPRNIIPGAVMFSLFGAGGQAIANWRATRIANAAPKTSSGFWSRWSPIKQLSDQDYENILEEKLLRVEADIALIDDRIKELRESESQIKDGDSEGGKSRGSSNKA
;
A
#
# COMPACT_ATOMS: atom_id res chain seq x y z
N MET A 1 5.54 -9.10 -65.07
CA MET A 1 5.71 -9.96 -63.87
C MET A 1 6.85 -9.38 -63.03
N LYS A 2 6.55 -8.75 -61.88
CA LYS A 2 7.54 -8.14 -60.97
C LYS A 2 7.97 -9.18 -59.93
N ARG A 3 9.24 -9.56 -59.91
CA ARG A 3 9.89 -10.28 -58.80
C ARG A 3 10.70 -9.26 -57.99
N MET A 4 10.28 -9.00 -56.76
CA MET A 4 11.12 -8.31 -55.77
C MET A 4 12.06 -9.34 -55.14
N VAL A 5 13.36 -9.03 -55.18
CA VAL A 5 14.43 -9.79 -54.52
C VAL A 5 14.66 -9.16 -53.15
N VAL A 6 14.71 -10.00 -52.14
CA VAL A 6 14.87 -9.69 -50.71
C VAL A 6 16.32 -9.29 -50.42
N GLN A 7 16.51 -8.23 -49.63
CA GLN A 7 17.80 -7.72 -49.18
C GLN A 7 17.97 -8.08 -47.69
N ASN A 8 19.07 -8.77 -47.35
CA ASN A 8 19.41 -9.21 -45.99
C ASN A 8 20.67 -8.45 -45.53
N PRO A 9 20.63 -7.66 -44.43
CA PRO A 9 21.79 -6.91 -43.96
C PRO A 9 22.46 -7.60 -42.75
N GLU A 10 23.40 -8.52 -43.00
CA GLU A 10 24.34 -9.03 -41.97
C GLU A 10 25.82 -8.74 -42.26
N ASP A 11 26.15 -7.93 -43.28
CA ASP A 11 27.55 -7.78 -43.74
C ASP A 11 28.31 -6.52 -43.25
N GLU A 12 27.76 -5.69 -42.36
CA GLU A 12 28.40 -4.41 -41.99
C GLU A 12 29.21 -4.44 -40.66
N ASN A 13 29.70 -5.60 -40.22
CA ASN A 13 30.43 -5.74 -38.94
C ASN A 13 31.91 -6.16 -39.08
N ARG A 14 32.61 -5.82 -40.16
CA ARG A 14 34.01 -6.27 -40.35
C ARG A 14 35.05 -5.23 -40.74
N GLN A 15 34.73 -3.93 -40.77
CA GLN A 15 35.62 -2.97 -41.42
C GLN A 15 35.89 -1.67 -40.66
N SER A 16 36.29 -1.74 -39.38
CA SER A 16 37.05 -0.63 -38.76
C SER A 16 37.56 -0.97 -37.35
N ARG A 17 38.65 -1.75 -37.26
CA ARG A 17 39.56 -1.74 -36.11
C ARG A 17 40.97 -1.36 -36.60
N SER A 18 41.63 -0.56 -35.75
CA SER A 18 43.08 -0.27 -35.61
C SER A 18 43.78 0.74 -36.54
N SER A 19 44.12 1.91 -35.98
CA SER A 19 45.50 2.45 -35.99
C SER A 19 45.71 3.59 -34.96
N THR A 20 46.54 3.26 -33.98
CA THR A 20 47.39 3.96 -32.99
C THR A 20 47.81 5.43 -33.25
N SER A 21 47.81 6.28 -32.20
CA SER A 21 48.98 7.12 -31.77
C SER A 21 48.64 8.00 -30.55
N SER A 22 49.52 7.97 -29.54
CA SER A 22 49.57 8.91 -28.39
C SER A 22 50.57 10.03 -28.65
N PRO A 23 50.40 11.22 -28.05
CA PRO A 23 51.43 11.74 -27.15
C PRO A 23 50.88 12.48 -25.90
N SER A 24 51.66 12.51 -24.82
CA SER A 24 51.48 13.24 -23.54
C SER A 24 52.36 14.52 -23.48
N PRO A 25 52.37 15.37 -22.42
CA PRO A 25 51.33 16.05 -21.61
C PRO A 25 51.52 17.60 -21.53
N PRO A 26 50.68 18.37 -20.80
CA PRO A 26 51.21 19.34 -19.81
C PRO A 26 50.46 19.32 -18.45
N PRO A 27 50.97 20.02 -17.40
CA PRO A 27 50.94 19.56 -16.01
C PRO A 27 49.81 20.11 -15.13
N ALA A 28 49.46 19.30 -14.13
CA ALA A 28 48.98 19.63 -12.79
C ALA A 28 48.17 20.92 -12.57
N ALA A 29 46.86 20.77 -12.38
CA ALA A 29 46.09 21.59 -11.45
C ALA A 29 45.01 20.73 -10.77
N GLU A 30 45.33 20.34 -9.53
CA GLU A 30 44.44 20.02 -8.41
C GLU A 30 43.17 19.18 -8.68
N THR A 31 43.30 17.88 -8.40
CA THR A 31 42.16 17.02 -8.08
C THR A 31 41.54 17.45 -6.74
N GLY A 32 40.54 18.33 -6.77
CA GLY A 32 39.53 18.34 -5.72
C GLY A 32 38.76 17.01 -5.74
N PRO A 33 38.37 16.43 -4.60
CA PRO A 33 37.51 15.25 -4.61
C PRO A 33 36.18 15.66 -5.24
N VAL A 34 35.93 15.18 -6.46
CA VAL A 34 34.59 15.21 -7.05
C VAL A 34 33.76 14.26 -6.20
N GLU A 35 33.17 14.82 -5.14
CA GLU A 35 32.12 14.17 -4.38
C GLU A 35 30.97 13.95 -5.36
N ARG A 36 30.93 12.75 -5.94
CA ARG A 36 29.75 12.25 -6.65
C ARG A 36 28.64 12.16 -5.61
N THR A 37 27.94 13.28 -5.40
CA THR A 37 26.64 13.28 -4.76
C THR A 37 25.74 12.44 -5.67
N ARG A 38 25.67 11.14 -5.41
CA ARG A 38 24.60 10.31 -5.95
C ARG A 38 23.33 11.05 -5.53
N PRO A 39 22.45 11.47 -6.44
CA PRO A 39 21.15 11.92 -6.01
C PRO A 39 20.57 10.71 -5.27
N ARG A 40 20.44 10.84 -3.96
CA ARG A 40 19.73 9.89 -3.12
C ARG A 40 18.30 9.98 -3.63
N GLN A 41 18.02 9.10 -4.58
CA GLN A 41 16.75 8.94 -5.25
C GLN A 41 15.78 8.46 -4.17
N ASN A 42 15.31 9.41 -3.37
CA ASN A 42 14.17 9.26 -2.51
C ASN A 42 12.97 9.21 -3.47
N GLN A 43 12.80 8.07 -4.13
CA GLN A 43 11.56 7.68 -4.77
C GLN A 43 10.54 7.47 -3.66
N SER A 44 10.12 8.57 -3.06
CA SER A 44 8.82 8.64 -2.42
C SER A 44 7.84 8.36 -3.53
N PHE A 45 7.34 7.12 -3.62
CA PHE A 45 6.20 6.81 -4.49
C PHE A 45 5.13 7.88 -4.22
N PRO A 46 4.50 8.47 -5.26
CA PRO A 46 3.51 9.50 -5.06
C PRO A 46 2.47 9.00 -4.03
N PRO A 47 2.05 9.84 -3.07
CA PRO A 47 1.19 9.42 -1.96
C PRO A 47 -0.07 8.70 -2.44
N ASP A 48 -0.59 9.11 -3.60
CA ASP A 48 -1.70 8.47 -4.30
C ASP A 48 -1.45 6.99 -4.61
N LEU A 49 -0.24 6.61 -5.02
CA LEU A 49 0.08 5.21 -5.30
C LEU A 49 0.23 4.41 -4.01
N MET A 50 0.72 5.01 -2.92
CA MET A 50 0.79 4.33 -1.62
C MET A 50 -0.60 3.98 -1.09
N GLU A 51 -1.58 4.85 -1.30
CA GLU A 51 -2.99 4.57 -0.99
C GLU A 51 -3.62 3.46 -1.84
N ILE A 52 -3.05 3.13 -3.00
CA ILE A 52 -3.48 1.99 -3.82
C ILE A 52 -2.70 0.74 -3.45
N LEU A 53 -1.37 0.88 -3.33
CA LEU A 53 -0.46 -0.23 -3.09
C LEU A 53 -0.68 -0.84 -1.72
N VAL A 54 -0.77 -0.02 -0.67
CA VAL A 54 -0.86 -0.53 0.71
C VAL A 54 -2.13 -1.38 0.92
N PRO A 55 -3.33 -0.93 0.53
CA PRO A 55 -4.53 -1.76 0.60
C PRO A 55 -4.45 -3.01 -0.28
N SER A 56 -3.92 -2.88 -1.50
CA SER A 56 -3.81 -4.01 -2.43
C SER A 56 -2.84 -5.07 -1.92
N LEU A 57 -1.73 -4.66 -1.34
CA LEU A 57 -0.71 -5.53 -0.77
C LEU A 57 -1.21 -6.20 0.52
N LYS A 58 -2.00 -5.48 1.34
CA LYS A 58 -2.62 -6.05 2.54
C LYS A 58 -3.63 -7.14 2.18
N VAL A 59 -4.49 -6.87 1.19
CA VAL A 59 -5.47 -7.85 0.68
C VAL A 59 -4.75 -9.02 0.01
N GLY A 60 -3.71 -8.73 -0.78
CA GLY A 60 -2.84 -9.75 -1.39
C GLY A 60 -2.15 -10.64 -0.35
N ALA A 61 -1.57 -10.06 0.69
CA ALA A 61 -0.91 -10.80 1.77
C ALA A 61 -1.89 -11.68 2.56
N ALA A 62 -3.08 -11.14 2.88
CA ALA A 62 -4.13 -11.92 3.53
C ALA A 62 -4.59 -13.09 2.64
N ALA A 63 -4.83 -12.85 1.35
CA ALA A 63 -5.18 -13.89 0.39
C ALA A 63 -4.05 -14.91 0.21
N GLY A 64 -2.80 -14.46 0.15
CA GLY A 64 -1.61 -15.31 0.04
C GLY A 64 -1.46 -16.22 1.25
N ALA A 65 -1.68 -15.70 2.47
CA ALA A 65 -1.69 -16.51 3.68
C ALA A 65 -2.76 -17.61 3.63
N CYS A 66 -3.99 -17.27 3.23
CA CYS A 66 -5.04 -18.28 2.99
C CYS A 66 -4.60 -19.32 1.94
N GLY A 67 -3.98 -18.88 0.85
CA GLY A 67 -3.46 -19.77 -0.20
C GLY A 67 -2.36 -20.72 0.30
N VAL A 68 -1.50 -20.27 1.22
CA VAL A 68 -0.50 -21.11 1.90
C VAL A 68 -1.19 -22.21 2.70
N PHE A 69 -2.23 -21.88 3.48
CA PHE A 69 -2.99 -22.88 4.25
C PHE A 69 -3.71 -23.87 3.35
N THR A 70 -4.41 -23.40 2.31
CA THR A 70 -5.09 -24.27 1.35
C THR A 70 -4.11 -25.15 0.58
N GLY A 71 -2.96 -24.60 0.17
CA GLY A 71 -1.91 -25.36 -0.51
C GLY A 71 -1.25 -26.40 0.39
N ALA A 72 -1.08 -26.10 1.68
CA ALA A 72 -0.58 -27.07 2.65
C ALA A 72 -1.57 -28.24 2.84
N ALA A 73 -2.86 -27.93 3.03
CA ALA A 73 -3.89 -28.96 3.13
C ALA A 73 -3.97 -29.84 1.87
N ALA A 74 -3.90 -29.22 0.68
CA ALA A 74 -3.89 -29.94 -0.59
C ALA A 74 -2.63 -30.81 -0.77
N GLY A 75 -1.46 -30.33 -0.33
CA GLY A 75 -0.21 -31.10 -0.34
C GLY A 75 -0.29 -32.36 0.51
N ILE A 76 -0.89 -32.25 1.71
CA ILE A 76 -1.11 -33.39 2.62
C ILE A 76 -2.05 -34.42 1.97
N ILE A 77 -3.21 -33.98 1.47
CA ILE A 77 -4.21 -34.87 0.86
C ILE A 77 -3.64 -35.59 -0.37
N ARG A 78 -2.77 -34.93 -1.13
CA ARG A 78 -2.19 -35.49 -2.36
C ARG A 78 -0.86 -36.23 -2.13
N SER A 79 -0.40 -36.35 -0.89
CA SER A 79 0.90 -36.95 -0.53
C SER A 79 2.07 -36.36 -1.33
N ALA A 80 1.98 -35.07 -1.66
CA ALA A 80 2.99 -34.34 -2.42
C ALA A 80 3.83 -33.46 -1.49
N PRO A 81 4.95 -32.87 -1.94
CA PRO A 81 5.75 -31.99 -1.11
C PRO A 81 4.95 -30.76 -0.64
N THR A 82 4.48 -30.80 0.61
CA THR A 82 3.58 -29.79 1.19
C THR A 82 4.13 -28.38 1.09
N LEU A 83 5.46 -28.21 1.26
CA LEU A 83 6.12 -26.91 1.19
C LEU A 83 6.02 -26.28 -0.20
N PHE A 84 6.29 -27.02 -1.27
CA PHE A 84 6.19 -26.49 -2.63
C PHE A 84 4.75 -26.17 -3.01
N PHE A 85 3.79 -27.03 -2.67
CA PHE A 85 2.38 -26.79 -2.94
C PHE A 85 1.83 -25.58 -2.17
N SER A 86 2.25 -25.40 -0.92
CA SER A 86 1.86 -24.27 -0.08
C SER A 86 2.44 -22.94 -0.59
N VAL A 87 3.74 -22.90 -0.93
CA VAL A 87 4.41 -21.70 -1.45
C VAL A 87 3.86 -21.30 -2.82
N ILE A 88 3.66 -22.27 -3.72
CA ILE A 88 3.12 -22.00 -5.06
C ILE A 88 1.67 -21.52 -4.96
N ALA A 89 0.83 -22.18 -4.16
CA ALA A 89 -0.57 -21.76 -3.98
C ALA A 89 -0.67 -20.38 -3.32
N GLY A 90 0.16 -20.11 -2.31
CA GLY A 90 0.28 -18.81 -1.67
C GLY A 90 0.69 -17.71 -2.64
N GLY A 91 1.73 -17.93 -3.45
CA GLY A 91 2.18 -16.96 -4.45
C GLY A 91 1.14 -16.69 -5.54
N GLN A 92 0.41 -17.73 -5.97
CA GLN A 92 -0.68 -17.57 -6.93
C GLN A 92 -1.85 -16.77 -6.36
N TRP A 93 -2.28 -17.06 -5.12
CA TRP A 93 -3.37 -16.33 -4.45
C TRP A 93 -2.97 -14.90 -4.09
N PHE A 94 -1.71 -14.69 -3.72
CA PHE A 94 -1.15 -13.35 -3.51
C PHE A 94 -1.20 -12.51 -4.77
N THR A 95 -0.77 -13.07 -5.91
CA THR A 95 -0.75 -12.36 -7.20
C THR A 95 -2.17 -12.03 -7.65
N LEU A 96 -3.10 -12.99 -7.53
CA LEU A 96 -4.51 -12.78 -7.83
C LEU A 96 -5.14 -11.70 -6.94
N GLY A 97 -4.92 -11.76 -5.61
CA GLY A 97 -5.47 -10.78 -4.67
C GLY A 97 -4.93 -9.37 -4.89
N THR A 98 -3.60 -9.25 -5.05
CA THR A 98 -2.94 -7.96 -5.30
C THR A 98 -3.38 -7.35 -6.63
N SER A 99 -3.36 -8.11 -7.72
CA SER A 99 -3.74 -7.61 -9.05
C SER A 99 -5.21 -7.22 -9.15
N TYR A 100 -6.11 -7.99 -8.53
CA TYR A 100 -7.53 -7.66 -8.46
C TYR A 100 -7.76 -6.35 -7.71
N TYR A 101 -7.21 -6.22 -6.50
CA TYR A 101 -7.48 -5.05 -5.66
C TYR A 101 -6.83 -3.78 -6.25
N ALA A 102 -5.61 -3.89 -6.78
CA ALA A 102 -4.93 -2.77 -7.43
C ALA A 102 -5.71 -2.28 -8.66
N THR A 103 -6.11 -3.18 -9.55
CA THR A 103 -6.89 -2.83 -10.75
C THR A 103 -8.22 -2.21 -10.37
N ARG A 104 -8.89 -2.76 -9.35
CA ARG A 104 -10.16 -2.23 -8.86
C ARG A 104 -10.02 -0.81 -8.35
N LEU A 105 -8.99 -0.50 -7.56
CA LEU A 105 -8.77 0.84 -7.03
C LEU A 105 -8.46 1.85 -8.14
N ILE A 106 -7.66 1.45 -9.14
CA ILE A 106 -7.38 2.29 -10.31
C ILE A 106 -8.67 2.59 -11.08
N CYS A 107 -9.49 1.58 -11.35
CA CYS A 107 -10.78 1.79 -12.02
C CYS A 107 -11.73 2.68 -11.20
N LEU A 108 -11.85 2.45 -9.89
CA LEU A 108 -12.72 3.25 -9.03
C LEU A 108 -12.27 4.71 -8.92
N ARG A 109 -10.97 4.99 -9.02
CA ARG A 109 -10.46 6.36 -9.10
C ARG A 109 -10.77 7.01 -10.43
N HIS A 110 -10.61 6.28 -11.54
CA HIS A 110 -10.94 6.79 -12.86
C HIS A 110 -12.44 7.06 -13.04
N PHE A 111 -13.30 6.24 -12.43
CA PHE A 111 -14.75 6.44 -12.42
C PHE A 111 -15.22 7.36 -11.27
N GLY A 112 -14.30 7.91 -10.47
CA GLY A 112 -14.57 8.41 -9.12
C GLY A 112 -14.58 9.93 -8.96
N GLU A 113 -14.85 10.70 -9.99
CA GLU A 113 -15.01 12.17 -9.86
C GLU A 113 -16.40 12.59 -9.29
N GLY A 114 -17.29 11.63 -8.96
CA GLY A 114 -18.62 11.88 -8.39
C GLY A 114 -19.14 10.77 -7.45
N GLU A 115 -20.44 10.85 -7.08
CA GLU A 115 -21.09 9.87 -6.19
C GLU A 115 -21.08 8.47 -6.81
N GLN A 116 -20.38 7.53 -6.16
CA GLN A 116 -20.12 6.21 -6.74
C GLN A 116 -21.38 5.36 -6.82
N THR A 117 -21.96 5.31 -8.02
CA THR A 117 -23.16 4.53 -8.30
C THR A 117 -22.85 3.03 -8.16
N PRO A 118 -23.78 2.21 -7.62
CA PRO A 118 -23.60 0.76 -7.51
C PRO A 118 -23.17 0.07 -8.82
N GLY A 119 -23.57 0.62 -9.98
CA GLY A 119 -23.17 0.15 -11.30
C GLY A 119 -21.69 0.35 -11.62
N ASP A 120 -21.08 1.45 -11.18
CA ASP A 120 -19.65 1.74 -11.46
C ASP A 120 -18.74 0.82 -10.67
N LYS A 121 -19.17 0.46 -9.44
CA LYS A 121 -18.50 -0.57 -8.65
C LYS A 121 -18.52 -1.93 -9.35
N VAL A 122 -19.65 -2.30 -9.97
CA VAL A 122 -19.77 -3.56 -10.71
C VAL A 122 -18.85 -3.56 -11.94
N LYS A 123 -18.82 -2.47 -12.70
CA LYS A 123 -17.90 -2.30 -13.85
C LYS A 123 -16.44 -2.42 -13.41
N ALA A 124 -16.04 -1.69 -12.38
CA ALA A 124 -14.68 -1.74 -11.84
C ALA A 124 -14.30 -3.16 -11.36
N SER A 125 -15.24 -3.87 -10.73
CA SER A 125 -15.03 -5.26 -10.28
C SER A 125 -14.91 -6.25 -11.43
N THR A 126 -15.66 -6.02 -12.51
CA THR A 126 -15.63 -6.85 -13.72
C THR A 126 -14.30 -6.72 -14.45
N VAL A 127 -13.81 -5.47 -14.60
CA VAL A 127 -12.51 -5.17 -15.20
C VAL A 127 -11.38 -5.72 -14.34
N ALA A 128 -11.43 -5.47 -13.03
CA ALA A 128 -10.46 -6.02 -12.08
C ALA A 128 -10.42 -7.55 -12.08
N GLY A 129 -11.59 -8.20 -12.16
CA GLY A 129 -11.70 -9.65 -12.31
C GLY A 129 -11.07 -10.14 -13.61
N GLY A 130 -11.27 -9.43 -14.72
CA GLY A 130 -10.67 -9.75 -16.02
C GLY A 130 -9.14 -9.68 -15.95
N VAL A 131 -8.60 -8.57 -15.44
CA VAL A 131 -7.15 -8.38 -15.31
C VAL A 131 -6.53 -9.42 -14.37
N ALA A 132 -7.12 -9.64 -13.20
CA ALA A 132 -6.65 -10.68 -12.29
C ALA A 132 -6.73 -12.08 -12.92
N GLY A 133 -7.80 -12.37 -13.67
CA GLY A 133 -7.98 -13.62 -14.38
C GLY A 133 -6.95 -13.85 -15.49
N THR A 134 -6.57 -12.79 -16.23
CA THR A 134 -5.47 -12.86 -17.20
C THR A 134 -4.14 -13.15 -16.52
N MET A 135 -3.85 -12.47 -15.39
CA MET A 135 -2.63 -12.65 -14.61
C MET A 135 -2.56 -14.07 -14.02
N GLY A 136 -3.67 -14.56 -13.48
CA GLY A 136 -3.78 -15.93 -12.96
C GLY A 136 -3.69 -17.00 -14.04
N GLY A 137 -4.23 -16.72 -15.23
CA GLY A 137 -4.11 -17.58 -16.41
C GLY A 137 -2.67 -17.66 -16.89
N LEU A 138 -1.95 -16.54 -16.97
CA LEU A 138 -0.53 -16.47 -17.31
C LEU A 138 0.34 -17.37 -16.42
N LEU A 139 0.10 -17.37 -15.10
CA LEU A 139 0.82 -18.20 -14.14
C LEU A 139 0.59 -19.72 -14.32
N ARG A 140 -0.49 -20.13 -14.99
CA ARG A 140 -0.81 -21.54 -15.29
C ARG A 140 -0.60 -21.93 -16.76
N GLY A 141 -0.30 -20.96 -17.63
CA GLY A 141 0.00 -21.14 -19.05
C GLY A 141 -0.91 -20.30 -19.98
N PRO A 142 -0.43 -19.90 -21.16
CA PRO A 142 -1.13 -18.95 -22.03
C PRO A 142 -2.51 -19.43 -22.51
N ARG A 143 -2.72 -20.75 -22.58
CA ARG A 143 -4.01 -21.36 -22.94
C ARG A 143 -5.11 -21.11 -21.89
N ASN A 144 -4.75 -20.73 -20.67
CA ASN A 144 -5.67 -20.51 -19.55
C ASN A 144 -6.02 -19.03 -19.34
N ILE A 145 -5.49 -18.11 -20.14
CA ILE A 145 -5.71 -16.66 -20.02
C ILE A 145 -7.18 -16.31 -20.30
N ILE A 146 -7.72 -16.74 -21.44
CA ILE A 146 -9.08 -16.37 -21.87
C ILE A 146 -10.15 -16.96 -20.92
N PRO A 147 -10.11 -18.26 -20.58
CA PRO A 147 -11.06 -18.83 -19.63
C PRO A 147 -10.95 -18.19 -18.24
N GLY A 148 -9.72 -17.86 -17.81
CA GLY A 148 -9.45 -17.18 -16.54
C GLY A 148 -10.06 -15.79 -16.50
N ALA A 149 -9.82 -14.97 -17.53
CA ALA A 149 -10.38 -13.62 -17.62
C ALA A 149 -11.92 -13.63 -17.52
N VAL A 150 -12.58 -14.50 -18.29
CA VAL A 150 -14.05 -14.58 -18.30
C VAL A 150 -14.60 -15.00 -16.93
N MET A 151 -14.06 -16.07 -16.35
CA MET A 151 -14.55 -16.57 -15.06
C MET A 151 -14.32 -15.57 -13.93
N PHE A 152 -13.12 -14.97 -13.85
CA PHE A 152 -12.84 -14.00 -12.80
C PHE A 152 -13.58 -12.67 -13.00
N SER A 153 -13.87 -12.25 -14.24
CA SER A 153 -14.78 -11.13 -14.52
C SER A 153 -16.20 -11.41 -14.00
N LEU A 154 -16.73 -12.61 -14.24
CA LEU A 154 -18.04 -13.02 -13.72
C LEU A 154 -18.06 -13.05 -12.19
N PHE A 155 -17.01 -13.60 -11.55
CA PHE A 155 -16.90 -13.58 -10.10
C PHE A 155 -16.78 -12.16 -9.55
N GLY A 156 -16.06 -11.26 -10.23
CA GLY A 156 -15.99 -9.84 -9.86
C GLY A 156 -17.35 -9.14 -9.95
N ALA A 157 -18.07 -9.32 -11.06
CA ALA A 157 -19.40 -8.76 -11.26
C ALA A 157 -20.42 -9.31 -10.25
N GLY A 158 -20.47 -10.63 -10.12
CA GLY A 158 -21.39 -11.33 -9.20
C GLY A 158 -21.09 -11.03 -7.73
N GLY A 159 -19.81 -11.02 -7.35
CA GLY A 159 -19.39 -10.63 -5.99
C GLY A 159 -19.82 -9.21 -5.65
N GLN A 160 -19.67 -8.28 -6.59
CA GLN A 160 -20.12 -6.91 -6.39
C GLN A 160 -21.65 -6.78 -6.37
N ALA A 161 -22.37 -7.53 -7.19
CA ALA A 161 -23.84 -7.56 -7.17
C ALA A 161 -24.38 -8.07 -5.82
N ILE A 162 -23.76 -9.11 -5.26
CA ILE A 162 -24.10 -9.63 -3.92
C ILE A 162 -23.77 -8.59 -2.85
N ALA A 163 -22.63 -7.92 -2.94
CA ALA A 163 -22.25 -6.86 -1.99
C ALA A 163 -23.25 -5.69 -2.03
N ASN A 164 -23.63 -5.26 -3.24
CA ASN A 164 -24.64 -4.21 -3.43
C ASN A 164 -26.01 -4.65 -2.88
N TRP A 165 -26.45 -5.88 -3.15
CA TRP A 165 -27.71 -6.42 -2.60
C TRP A 165 -27.70 -6.49 -1.08
N ARG A 166 -26.59 -6.92 -0.46
CA ARG A 166 -26.43 -6.89 1.00
C ARG A 166 -26.45 -5.48 1.56
N ALA A 167 -25.76 -4.53 0.92
CA ALA A 167 -25.76 -3.14 1.36
C ALA A 167 -27.18 -2.54 1.31
N THR A 168 -27.94 -2.79 0.23
CA THR A 168 -29.34 -2.37 0.13
C THR A 168 -30.21 -3.05 1.19
N ARG A 169 -29.98 -4.34 1.48
CA ARG A 169 -30.71 -5.06 2.56
C ARG A 169 -30.43 -4.48 3.95
N ILE A 170 -29.18 -4.12 4.23
CA ILE A 170 -28.77 -3.51 5.52
C ILE A 170 -29.35 -2.10 5.63
N ALA A 171 -29.25 -1.28 4.58
CA ALA A 171 -29.80 0.07 4.56
C ALA A 171 -31.33 0.10 4.72
N ASN A 172 -32.04 -0.93 4.26
CA ASN A 172 -33.49 -1.06 4.41
C ASN A 172 -33.91 -1.91 5.63
N ALA A 173 -32.97 -2.42 6.42
CA ALA A 173 -33.29 -3.17 7.63
C ALA A 173 -33.41 -2.19 8.81
N ALA A 174 -34.53 -2.26 9.53
CA ALA A 174 -34.65 -1.65 10.86
C ALA A 174 -33.48 -2.12 11.76
N PRO A 175 -32.98 -1.30 12.70
CA PRO A 175 -31.85 -1.64 13.55
C PRO A 175 -32.17 -2.92 14.34
N LYS A 176 -31.64 -4.06 13.87
CA LYS A 176 -31.84 -5.35 14.53
C LYS A 176 -30.77 -5.48 15.60
N THR A 177 -31.19 -5.39 16.85
CA THR A 177 -30.41 -5.89 17.98
C THR A 177 -30.14 -7.37 17.71
N SER A 178 -28.87 -7.73 17.48
CA SER A 178 -28.50 -9.10 17.14
C SER A 178 -28.53 -9.98 18.39
N SER A 179 -29.73 -10.31 18.87
CA SER A 179 -29.99 -11.27 19.93
C SER A 179 -30.10 -12.68 19.33
N GLY A 180 -28.99 -13.20 18.82
CA GLY A 180 -28.93 -14.55 18.26
C GLY A 180 -27.75 -15.32 18.85
N PHE A 181 -27.83 -16.66 18.88
CA PHE A 181 -26.75 -17.55 19.33
C PHE A 181 -25.37 -17.21 18.71
N TRP A 182 -25.36 -16.70 17.48
CA TRP A 182 -24.17 -16.21 16.76
C TRP A 182 -23.54 -14.94 17.33
N SER A 183 -24.25 -14.11 18.11
CA SER A 183 -23.66 -12.92 18.76
C SER A 183 -22.80 -13.26 19.97
N ARG A 184 -23.05 -14.41 20.63
CA ARG A 184 -22.19 -14.93 21.71
C ARG A 184 -20.89 -15.55 21.21
N TRP A 185 -20.76 -15.74 19.89
CA TRP A 185 -19.60 -16.37 19.24
C TRP A 185 -18.90 -15.44 18.24
N SER A 186 -19.33 -14.18 18.13
CA SER A 186 -18.67 -13.16 17.30
C SER A 186 -17.88 -12.19 18.19
N PRO A 187 -16.53 -12.23 18.16
CA PRO A 187 -15.68 -11.19 18.74
C PRO A 187 -15.83 -9.82 18.07
N ILE A 188 -16.58 -9.73 16.96
CA ILE A 188 -16.80 -8.50 16.21
C ILE A 188 -18.22 -8.01 16.53
N LYS A 189 -18.31 -6.96 17.37
CA LYS A 189 -19.54 -6.22 17.63
C LYS A 189 -19.88 -5.38 16.40
N GLN A 190 -21.04 -5.61 15.80
CA GLN A 190 -21.56 -4.69 14.78
C GLN A 190 -21.99 -3.42 15.50
N LEU A 191 -21.31 -2.31 15.21
CA LEU A 191 -21.68 -0.99 15.70
C LEU A 191 -22.94 -0.55 14.95
N SER A 192 -23.99 -0.18 15.68
CA SER A 192 -25.06 0.64 15.11
C SER A 192 -24.57 2.10 14.99
N ASP A 193 -25.18 2.90 14.12
CA ASP A 193 -24.79 4.31 13.93
C ASP A 193 -24.81 5.09 15.26
N GLN A 194 -25.77 4.79 16.14
CA GLN A 194 -25.84 5.35 17.49
C GLN A 194 -24.69 4.89 18.40
N ASP A 195 -24.24 3.63 18.28
CA ASP A 195 -23.06 3.17 19.01
C ASP A 195 -21.77 3.86 18.51
N TYR A 196 -21.72 4.27 17.24
CA TYR A 196 -20.59 5.00 16.68
C TYR A 196 -20.55 6.44 17.20
N GLU A 197 -21.69 7.13 17.22
CA GLU A 197 -21.84 8.47 17.80
C GLU A 197 -21.40 8.47 19.27
N ASN A 198 -21.88 7.51 20.07
CA ASN A 198 -21.47 7.38 21.48
C ASN A 198 -19.95 7.17 21.65
N ILE A 199 -19.32 6.38 20.77
CA ILE A 199 -17.86 6.19 20.83
C ILE A 199 -17.13 7.48 20.43
N LEU A 200 -17.62 8.20 19.41
CA LEU A 200 -17.03 9.48 19.02
C LEU A 200 -17.14 10.52 20.13
N GLU A 201 -18.28 10.60 20.80
CA GLU A 201 -18.49 11.46 21.96
C GLU A 201 -17.56 11.07 23.13
N GLU A 202 -17.43 9.78 23.43
CA GLU A 202 -16.50 9.30 24.46
C GLU A 202 -15.04 9.65 24.12
N LYS A 203 -14.65 9.55 22.85
CA LYS A 203 -13.30 9.95 22.39
C LYS A 203 -13.10 11.45 22.49
N LEU A 204 -14.10 12.25 22.15
CA LEU A 204 -14.05 13.70 22.26
C LEU A 204 -13.83 14.12 23.73
N LEU A 205 -14.63 13.57 24.64
CA LEU A 205 -14.52 13.85 26.08
C LEU A 205 -13.15 13.45 26.63
N ARG A 206 -12.59 12.32 26.19
CA ARG A 206 -11.24 11.90 26.60
C ARG A 206 -10.16 12.85 26.09
N VAL A 207 -10.27 13.32 24.85
CA VAL A 207 -9.34 14.29 24.28
C VAL A 207 -9.43 15.62 25.01
N GLU A 208 -10.63 16.10 25.34
CA GLU A 208 -10.83 17.32 26.12
C GLU A 208 -10.21 17.21 27.53
N ALA A 209 -10.36 16.06 28.19
CA ALA A 209 -9.72 15.80 29.48
C ALA A 209 -8.19 15.76 29.38
N ASP A 210 -7.65 15.14 28.32
CA ASP A 210 -6.21 15.10 28.06
C ASP A 210 -5.66 16.53 27.78
N ILE A 211 -6.42 17.38 27.09
CA ILE A 211 -6.07 18.80 26.86
C ILE A 211 -5.99 19.56 28.18
N ALA A 212 -6.98 19.40 29.07
CA ALA A 212 -6.98 20.07 30.37
C ALA A 212 -5.77 19.65 31.22
N LEU A 213 -5.42 18.36 31.20
CA LEU A 213 -4.24 17.85 31.91
C LEU A 213 -2.94 18.40 31.32
N ILE A 214 -2.86 18.57 29.99
CA ILE A 214 -1.70 19.18 29.33
C ILE A 214 -1.60 20.67 29.67
N ASP A 215 -2.70 21.40 29.72
CA ASP A 215 -2.71 22.82 30.09
C ASP A 215 -2.22 23.04 31.53
N ASP A 216 -2.62 22.18 32.46
CA ASP A 216 -2.11 22.20 33.84
C ASP A 216 -0.59 21.93 33.89
N ARG A 217 -0.10 20.98 33.08
CA ARG A 217 1.35 20.70 32.95
C ARG A 217 2.12 21.87 32.32
N ILE A 218 1.54 22.56 31.34
CA ILE A 218 2.14 23.76 30.73
C ILE A 218 2.23 24.89 31.76
N LYS A 219 1.21 25.06 32.60
CA LYS A 219 1.20 26.08 33.64
C LYS A 219 2.25 25.80 34.72
N GLU A 220 2.36 24.55 35.18
CA GLU A 220 3.40 24.10 36.13
C GLU A 220 4.81 24.32 35.55
N LEU A 221 5.03 23.99 34.26
CA LEU A 221 6.31 24.24 33.59
C LEU A 221 6.62 25.74 33.47
N ARG A 222 5.64 26.59 33.18
CA ARG A 222 5.85 28.06 33.13
C ARG A 222 6.15 28.65 34.51
N GLU A 223 5.50 28.16 35.56
CA GLU A 223 5.74 28.59 36.95
C GLU A 223 7.11 28.15 37.48
N SER A 224 7.58 26.97 37.08
CA SER A 224 8.95 26.52 37.38
C SER A 224 10.00 27.27 36.56
N GLU A 225 9.74 27.58 35.28
CA GLU A 225 10.61 28.45 34.47
C GLU A 225 10.73 29.87 35.04
N SER A 226 9.64 30.46 35.54
CA SER A 226 9.70 31.78 36.20
C SER A 226 10.50 31.73 37.50
N GLN A 227 10.33 30.68 38.32
CA GLN A 227 11.10 30.51 39.56
C GLN A 227 12.60 30.32 39.29
N ILE A 228 12.96 29.60 38.22
CA ILE A 228 14.35 29.43 37.79
C ILE A 228 14.94 30.78 37.31
N LYS A 229 14.15 31.58 36.57
CA LYS A 229 14.58 32.88 36.04
C LYS A 229 14.74 33.96 37.13
N ASP A 230 13.92 33.90 38.17
CA ASP A 230 14.02 34.79 39.33
C ASP A 230 15.21 34.42 40.22
N GLY A 231 15.54 33.12 40.34
CA GLY A 231 16.72 32.64 41.06
C GLY A 231 18.06 33.00 40.38
N ASP A 232 18.11 33.10 39.05
CA ASP A 232 19.32 33.48 38.32
C ASP A 232 19.60 35.01 38.33
N SER A 233 18.57 35.82 38.63
CA SER A 233 18.70 37.28 38.72
C SER A 233 19.29 37.77 40.06
N GLU A 234 19.19 36.99 41.15
CA GLU A 234 19.86 37.31 42.43
C GLU A 234 21.30 36.77 42.53
N GLY A 235 21.69 35.76 41.74
CA GLY A 235 23.04 35.18 41.75
C GLY A 235 24.13 36.00 41.00
N GLY A 236 23.74 36.92 40.12
CA GLY A 236 24.64 37.62 39.20
C GLY A 236 25.34 38.89 39.75
N LYS A 237 25.00 39.38 40.95
CA LYS A 237 25.46 40.70 41.44
C LYS A 237 26.63 40.71 42.43
N SER A 238 27.25 39.56 42.76
CA SER A 238 28.26 39.47 43.84
C SER A 238 29.69 39.04 43.42
N ARG A 239 29.99 38.85 42.12
CA ARG A 239 31.35 38.50 41.67
C ARG A 239 31.89 39.51 40.66
N GLY A 240 32.23 40.71 41.14
CA GLY A 240 32.79 41.75 40.28
C GLY A 240 33.39 42.94 41.01
N SER A 241 34.00 42.78 42.19
CA SER A 241 34.91 43.80 42.75
C SER A 241 35.71 43.27 43.94
N SER A 242 36.87 42.65 43.69
CA SER A 242 38.04 42.78 44.57
C SER A 242 39.26 42.09 43.93
N ASN A 243 40.02 42.85 43.16
CA ASN A 243 41.48 42.72 43.08
C ASN A 243 42.04 43.86 42.23
N LYS A 244 42.46 44.94 42.89
CA LYS A 244 43.57 45.80 42.44
C LYS A 244 44.05 46.68 43.60
N ALA A 245 45.32 46.44 43.95
CA ALA A 245 46.30 47.27 44.68
C ALA A 245 45.97 47.67 46.12
#